data_AF-A0A965XWU5-F1
#
_entry.id   AF-A0A965XWU5-F1
#
_cell.length_a   1.000
_cell.length_b   1.000
_cell.length_c   1.000
_cell.angle_alpha   90.00
_cell.angle_beta   90.00
_cell.angle_gamma   90.00
#
_symmetry.space_group_name_H-M   'P 1'
#
loop_
_entity.id
_entity.type
_entity.pdbx_description
1 polymer ?
#
loop_
_entity_poly.entity_id
_entity_poly.type
_entity_poly.pdbx_seq_one_letter_code
_entity_poly.pdbx_strand_id
1 'polypeptide(L)'
;MTEFKVKKTYKEINDKIKAGEAVVVTAEEMIDIVEKEGEVEAAKRIDVVTTGTFAPMCSSGLMINTGQSNPLIKFSKASFNKVPAYGGLAAVDCYLGATEPSEEDPLNKVWPGSFRYGGGHVIEDLVNGKKVSMCCSAYGTDCYPNKSFTKEVSLAELPYALLCNPRNAYQNYNCAVNLSKKTIYTYMGTLKPRMGNANYCSAGQLSPLLNDPYLRTIGIGTRIFLGGGTGYVTWQGTQSKIVTSRRENGVPDVPSATLFVVGDLKQMSGKWLRGVSIRGYGCSLAVGLGIPIPVLNEEMAKFTSVRDGDIYTQIVDYSEDYP
;
A
#
# COMPACT_ATOMS: atom_id res chain seq x y z
N MET A 1 35.24 -0.70 9.07
CA MET A 1 33.87 -0.48 9.55
C MET A 1 33.96 0.59 10.62
N THR A 2 33.25 1.70 10.44
CA THR A 2 33.20 2.77 11.43
C THR A 2 32.52 2.22 12.69
N GLU A 3 33.15 2.38 13.85
CA GLU A 3 32.56 1.92 15.10
C GLU A 3 31.46 2.89 15.54
N PHE A 4 30.22 2.40 15.66
CA PHE A 4 29.09 3.19 16.15
C PHE A 4 29.26 3.53 17.64
N LYS A 5 28.98 4.79 18.00
CA LYS A 5 28.97 5.28 19.39
C LYS A 5 27.73 4.81 20.14
N VAL A 6 26.61 4.59 19.44
CA VAL A 6 25.37 4.04 20.00
C VAL A 6 25.11 2.67 19.39
N LYS A 7 24.80 1.68 20.24
CA LYS A 7 24.49 0.32 19.81
C LYS A 7 23.29 -0.18 20.62
N LYS A 8 22.09 -0.01 20.06
CA LYS A 8 20.84 -0.58 20.58
C LYS A 8 20.47 -1.83 19.82
N THR A 9 19.74 -2.71 20.49
CA THR A 9 19.21 -3.94 19.93
C THR A 9 17.68 -3.88 19.82
N TYR A 10 17.12 -4.68 18.91
CA TYR A 10 15.67 -4.88 18.84
C TYR A 10 15.09 -5.36 20.17
N LYS A 11 15.82 -6.18 20.93
CA LYS A 11 15.36 -6.68 22.23
C LYS A 11 15.18 -5.54 23.22
N GLU A 12 16.19 -4.69 23.37
CA GLU A 12 16.14 -3.54 24.29
C GLU A 12 14.98 -2.59 23.95
N ILE A 13 14.82 -2.24 22.66
CA ILE A 13 13.71 -1.37 22.22
C ILE A 13 12.36 -2.03 22.48
N ASN A 14 12.20 -3.33 22.18
CA ASN A 14 10.96 -4.05 22.45
C ASN A 14 10.65 -4.16 23.94
N ASP A 15 11.65 -4.32 24.80
CA ASP A 15 11.47 -4.38 26.25
C ASP A 15 11.02 -3.01 26.79
N LYS A 16 11.59 -1.91 26.29
CA LYS A 16 11.09 -0.55 26.58
C LYS A 16 9.65 -0.32 26.10
N ILE A 17 9.29 -0.81 24.91
CA ILE A 17 7.91 -0.69 24.39
C ILE A 17 6.94 -1.42 25.32
N LYS A 18 7.28 -2.62 25.78
CA LYS A 18 6.45 -3.39 26.72
C LYS A 18 6.35 -2.71 28.09
N ALA A 19 7.41 -2.04 28.53
CA ALA A 19 7.43 -1.28 29.79
C ALA A 19 6.70 0.08 29.69
N GLY A 20 6.37 0.56 28.47
CA GLY A 20 5.82 1.89 28.26
C GLY A 20 6.85 3.02 28.39
N GLU A 21 8.13 2.68 28.28
CA GLU A 21 9.27 3.60 28.50
C GLU A 21 9.95 4.02 27.18
N ALA A 22 9.54 3.43 26.05
CA ALA A 22 10.14 3.74 24.75
C ALA A 22 9.85 5.19 24.34
N VAL A 23 10.89 5.91 23.93
CA VAL A 23 10.74 7.25 23.36
C VAL A 23 10.42 7.11 21.88
N VAL A 24 9.19 7.46 21.51
CA VAL A 24 8.68 7.37 20.14
C VAL A 24 8.41 8.77 19.62
N VAL A 25 8.92 9.06 18.42
CA VAL A 25 8.72 10.34 17.73
C VAL A 25 8.21 10.12 16.30
N THR A 26 7.67 11.16 15.69
CA THR A 26 7.35 11.19 14.25
C THR A 26 8.59 11.46 13.42
N ALA A 27 8.55 11.10 12.13
CA ALA A 27 9.61 11.43 11.18
C ALA A 27 9.88 12.96 11.12
N GLU A 28 8.85 13.79 11.28
CA GLU A 28 8.99 15.25 11.29
C GLU A 28 9.72 15.74 12.54
N GLU A 29 9.36 15.23 13.73
CA GLU A 29 10.05 15.57 14.98
C GLU A 29 11.50 15.10 14.99
N MET A 30 11.78 13.95 14.36
CA MET A 30 13.15 13.40 14.28
C MET A 30 14.12 14.34 13.57
N ILE A 31 13.67 15.02 12.51
CA ILE A 31 14.47 15.99 11.76
C ILE A 31 14.94 17.12 12.68
N ASP A 32 14.04 17.70 13.45
CA ASP A 32 14.34 18.81 14.37
C ASP A 32 15.26 18.37 15.52
N ILE A 33 15.07 17.14 16.01
CA ILE A 33 15.89 16.57 17.08
C ILE A 33 17.32 16.39 16.59
N VAL A 34 17.52 15.81 15.40
CA VAL A 34 18.87 15.62 14.84
C VAL A 34 19.54 16.95 14.51
N GLU A 35 18.82 17.95 14.01
CA GLU A 35 19.39 19.28 13.75
C GLU A 35 19.87 19.98 15.04
N LYS A 36 19.12 19.85 16.13
CA LYS A 36 19.43 20.53 17.41
C LYS A 36 20.46 19.77 18.26
N GLU A 37 20.32 18.45 18.34
CA GLU A 37 21.06 17.59 19.29
C GLU A 37 22.17 16.78 18.61
N GLY A 38 22.10 16.60 17.29
CA GLY A 38 23.02 15.76 16.52
C GLY A 38 22.61 14.29 16.50
N GLU A 39 23.09 13.57 15.48
CA GLU A 39 22.73 12.16 15.18
C GLU A 39 23.01 11.20 16.37
N VAL A 40 24.10 11.44 17.11
CA VAL A 40 24.54 10.57 18.22
C VAL A 40 23.65 10.72 19.44
N GLU A 41 23.32 11.96 19.84
CA GLU A 41 22.46 12.18 21.02
C GLU A 41 21.01 11.80 20.70
N ALA A 42 20.53 12.11 19.49
CA ALA A 42 19.25 11.64 18.99
C ALA A 42 19.16 10.11 19.07
N ALA A 43 20.20 9.39 18.61
CA ALA A 43 20.23 7.94 18.68
C ALA A 43 20.22 7.38 20.11
N LYS A 44 20.83 8.05 21.09
CA LYS A 44 20.78 7.61 22.50
C LYS A 44 19.38 7.73 23.08
N ARG A 45 18.68 8.82 22.75
CA ARG A 45 17.41 9.21 23.36
C ARG A 45 16.20 8.56 22.69
N ILE A 46 16.16 8.55 21.36
CA ILE A 46 14.99 8.14 20.58
C ILE A 46 15.05 6.65 20.30
N ASP A 47 14.00 5.90 20.63
CA ASP A 47 13.94 4.46 20.40
C ASP A 47 13.29 4.10 19.07
N VAL A 48 12.22 4.81 18.68
CA VAL A 48 11.45 4.53 17.46
C VAL A 48 11.05 5.82 16.75
N VAL A 49 11.20 5.83 15.43
CA VAL A 49 10.65 6.86 14.54
C VAL A 49 9.44 6.29 13.80
N THR A 50 8.31 6.97 13.86
CA THR A 50 7.09 6.58 13.17
C THR A 50 7.04 7.22 11.78
N THR A 51 6.86 6.37 10.76
CA THR A 51 6.77 6.76 9.35
C THR A 51 5.47 6.25 8.75
N GLY A 52 5.03 6.83 7.63
CA GLY A 52 3.81 6.38 6.98
C GLY A 52 3.54 6.98 5.62
N THR A 53 2.57 6.38 4.93
CA THR A 53 2.06 6.83 3.64
C THR A 53 0.57 6.49 3.53
N PHE A 54 -0.16 7.33 2.80
CA PHE A 54 -1.54 7.08 2.42
C PHE A 54 -1.72 7.52 0.97
N ALA A 55 -1.79 6.56 0.06
CA ALA A 55 -1.88 6.82 -1.37
C ALA A 55 -2.62 5.70 -2.11
N PRO A 56 -3.11 5.95 -3.34
CA PRO A 56 -3.69 4.91 -4.19
C PRO A 56 -2.67 3.80 -4.50
N MET A 57 -3.02 2.57 -4.12
CA MET A 57 -2.23 1.36 -4.36
C MET A 57 -3.01 0.42 -5.27
N CYS A 58 -2.92 0.67 -6.58
CA CYS A 58 -3.63 -0.08 -7.63
C CYS A 58 -3.27 -1.58 -7.67
N SER A 59 -2.10 -1.95 -7.17
CA SER A 59 -1.65 -3.34 -7.02
C SER A 59 -2.36 -4.09 -5.89
N SER A 60 -3.25 -3.45 -5.12
CA SER A 60 -3.97 -4.11 -4.01
C SER A 60 -5.04 -5.08 -4.51
N GLY A 61 -5.34 -6.06 -3.67
CA GLY A 61 -6.49 -6.93 -3.83
C GLY A 61 -6.78 -7.69 -2.56
N LEU A 62 -7.82 -8.50 -2.59
CA LEU A 62 -8.35 -9.21 -1.44
C LEU A 62 -8.41 -10.70 -1.77
N MET A 63 -7.68 -11.51 -0.99
CA MET A 63 -7.83 -12.97 -0.98
C MET A 63 -8.97 -13.34 -0.04
N ILE A 64 -9.98 -14.04 -0.55
CA ILE A 64 -11.21 -14.34 0.16
C ILE A 64 -11.43 -15.84 0.16
N ASN A 65 -11.76 -16.40 1.33
CA ASN A 65 -12.51 -17.66 1.42
C ASN A 65 -13.94 -17.31 1.81
N THR A 66 -14.92 -17.76 1.03
CA THR A 66 -16.31 -17.34 1.20
C THR A 66 -17.10 -18.27 2.14
N GLY A 67 -16.49 -19.37 2.56
CA GLY A 67 -17.19 -20.50 3.15
C GLY A 67 -17.95 -21.33 2.11
N GLN A 68 -18.29 -22.55 2.49
CA GLN A 68 -19.05 -23.48 1.67
C GLN A 68 -20.55 -23.17 1.69
N SER A 69 -21.26 -23.55 0.62
CA SER A 69 -22.73 -23.62 0.60
C SER A 69 -23.21 -25.01 1.01
N ASN A 70 -24.52 -25.14 1.27
CA ASN A 70 -25.18 -26.44 1.37
C ASN A 70 -26.29 -26.52 0.31
N PRO A 71 -26.18 -27.41 -0.70
CA PRO A 71 -25.09 -28.36 -0.95
C PRO A 71 -23.76 -27.68 -1.33
N LEU A 72 -22.63 -28.41 -1.23
CA LEU A 72 -21.27 -27.89 -1.44
C LEU A 72 -21.07 -27.33 -2.86
N ILE A 73 -20.19 -26.32 -2.99
CA ILE A 73 -19.87 -25.65 -4.26
C ILE A 73 -18.37 -25.55 -4.51
N LYS A 74 -18.01 -25.66 -5.79
CA LYS A 74 -16.69 -25.31 -6.33
C LYS A 74 -16.89 -24.27 -7.42
N PHE A 75 -16.87 -22.99 -7.07
CA PHE A 75 -17.12 -21.94 -8.06
C PHE A 75 -15.91 -21.70 -8.95
N SER A 76 -16.18 -21.44 -10.23
CA SER A 76 -15.16 -21.02 -11.20
C SER A 76 -15.21 -19.52 -11.47
N LYS A 77 -16.34 -18.87 -11.21
CA LYS A 77 -16.51 -17.41 -11.27
C LYS A 77 -17.20 -16.92 -10.02
N ALA A 78 -16.73 -15.78 -9.52
CA ALA A 78 -17.31 -15.06 -8.40
C ALA A 78 -17.39 -13.57 -8.75
N SER A 79 -18.32 -12.86 -8.11
CA SER A 79 -18.40 -11.41 -8.16
C SER A 79 -18.99 -10.86 -6.86
N PHE A 80 -18.63 -9.63 -6.52
CA PHE A 80 -19.11 -8.90 -5.35
C PHE A 80 -19.62 -7.53 -5.80
N ASN A 81 -20.89 -7.21 -5.58
CA ASN A 81 -21.56 -6.02 -6.12
C ASN A 81 -21.27 -5.85 -7.63
N LYS A 82 -21.37 -6.95 -8.39
CA LYS A 82 -21.06 -7.02 -9.84
C LYS A 82 -19.62 -6.64 -10.20
N VAL A 83 -18.69 -6.66 -9.24
CA VAL A 83 -17.26 -6.58 -9.50
C VAL A 83 -16.72 -8.01 -9.61
N PRO A 84 -16.15 -8.42 -10.74
CA PRO A 84 -15.58 -9.74 -10.89
C PRO A 84 -14.48 -10.03 -9.85
N ALA A 85 -14.46 -11.25 -9.34
CA ALA A 85 -13.36 -11.79 -8.55
C ALA A 85 -12.83 -13.05 -9.25
N TYR A 86 -11.51 -13.16 -9.34
CA TYR A 86 -10.84 -14.28 -9.95
C TYR A 86 -11.05 -15.54 -9.12
N GLY A 87 -11.79 -16.51 -9.68
CA GLY A 87 -11.93 -17.86 -9.14
C GLY A 87 -10.77 -18.76 -9.54
N GLY A 88 -10.95 -20.08 -9.51
CA GLY A 88 -9.88 -21.03 -9.86
C GLY A 88 -8.84 -21.24 -8.76
N LEU A 89 -9.11 -20.72 -7.56
CA LEU A 89 -8.36 -20.99 -6.34
C LEU A 89 -9.18 -22.01 -5.53
N ALA A 90 -8.81 -23.29 -5.62
CA ALA A 90 -9.49 -24.39 -4.93
C ALA A 90 -11.02 -24.42 -5.13
N ALA A 91 -11.81 -24.48 -4.05
CA ALA A 91 -13.26 -24.65 -4.11
C ALA A 91 -14.04 -23.34 -3.94
N VAL A 92 -13.71 -22.58 -2.90
CA VAL A 92 -14.46 -21.38 -2.51
C VAL A 92 -13.53 -20.20 -2.19
N ASP A 93 -12.32 -20.24 -2.74
CA ASP A 93 -11.35 -19.16 -2.65
C ASP A 93 -11.38 -18.32 -3.92
N CYS A 94 -11.22 -17.02 -3.77
CA CYS A 94 -11.13 -16.09 -4.89
C CYS A 94 -10.24 -14.89 -4.57
N TYR A 95 -9.80 -14.21 -5.63
CA TYR A 95 -9.01 -12.99 -5.53
C TYR A 95 -9.74 -11.82 -6.19
N LEU A 96 -10.07 -10.79 -5.41
CA LEU A 96 -10.70 -9.57 -5.87
C LEU A 96 -9.63 -8.48 -6.05
N GLY A 97 -9.35 -8.08 -7.29
CA GLY A 97 -8.41 -6.99 -7.58
C GLY A 97 -9.02 -5.62 -7.29
N ALA A 98 -8.29 -4.71 -6.64
CA ALA A 98 -8.79 -3.38 -6.30
C ALA A 98 -9.13 -2.51 -7.53
N THR A 99 -8.47 -2.77 -8.66
CA THR A 99 -8.66 -2.06 -9.93
C THR A 99 -9.70 -2.70 -10.85
N GLU A 100 -10.29 -3.82 -10.44
CA GLU A 100 -11.34 -4.46 -11.23
C GLU A 100 -12.60 -3.59 -11.18
N PRO A 101 -13.10 -3.06 -12.31
CA PRO A 101 -14.31 -2.25 -12.32
C PRO A 101 -15.56 -3.14 -12.15
N SER A 102 -16.67 -2.53 -11.78
CA SER A 102 -17.97 -3.19 -11.91
C SER A 102 -18.27 -3.51 -13.38
N GLU A 103 -18.90 -4.65 -13.66
CA GLU A 103 -19.35 -5.04 -15.00
C GLU A 103 -20.27 -4.00 -15.67
N GLU A 104 -20.94 -3.17 -14.86
CA GLU A 104 -21.84 -2.11 -15.34
C GLU A 104 -21.14 -0.76 -15.55
N ASP A 105 -19.85 -0.64 -15.23
CA ASP A 105 -19.13 0.62 -15.44
C ASP A 105 -18.95 0.89 -16.95
N PRO A 106 -19.27 2.10 -17.44
CA PRO A 106 -19.11 2.44 -18.86
C PRO A 106 -17.64 2.52 -19.30
N LEU A 107 -16.68 2.45 -18.36
CA LEU A 107 -15.26 2.63 -18.58
C LEU A 107 -15.01 3.94 -19.37
N ASN A 108 -14.13 3.90 -20.35
CA ASN A 108 -13.84 5.03 -21.23
C ASN A 108 -14.77 5.11 -22.48
N LYS A 109 -15.92 4.42 -22.51
CA LYS A 109 -16.90 4.58 -23.62
C LYS A 109 -17.42 6.02 -23.72
N VAL A 110 -17.58 6.68 -22.56
CA VAL A 110 -17.78 8.13 -22.47
C VAL A 110 -16.52 8.73 -21.85
N TRP A 111 -15.63 9.24 -22.68
CA TRP A 111 -14.32 9.69 -22.23
C TRP A 111 -14.33 11.14 -21.71
N PRO A 112 -13.63 11.44 -20.59
CA PRO A 112 -12.94 10.51 -19.69
C PRO A 112 -13.92 9.78 -18.74
N GLY A 113 -13.74 8.47 -18.59
CA GLY A 113 -14.56 7.61 -17.74
C GLY A 113 -14.51 7.99 -16.26
N SER A 114 -15.60 7.73 -15.53
CA SER A 114 -15.70 8.07 -14.10
C SER A 114 -15.26 6.96 -13.15
N PHE A 115 -15.30 5.68 -13.59
CA PHE A 115 -14.89 4.51 -12.79
C PHE A 115 -15.49 4.46 -11.37
N ARG A 116 -16.82 4.60 -11.28
CA ARG A 116 -17.50 4.96 -10.01
C ARG A 116 -17.46 3.87 -8.95
N TYR A 117 -17.29 2.62 -9.36
CA TYR A 117 -17.32 1.48 -8.46
C TYR A 117 -16.48 0.33 -9.00
N GLY A 118 -15.80 -0.37 -8.10
CA GLY A 118 -14.88 -1.46 -8.44
C GLY A 118 -14.31 -2.11 -7.17
N GLY A 119 -13.29 -2.96 -7.31
CA GLY A 119 -12.82 -3.82 -6.23
C GLY A 119 -12.36 -3.06 -4.98
N GLY A 120 -11.71 -1.90 -5.14
CA GLY A 120 -11.34 -1.05 -4.01
C GLY A 120 -12.54 -0.53 -3.22
N HIS A 121 -13.66 -0.26 -3.90
CA HIS A 121 -14.91 0.18 -3.27
C HIS A 121 -15.61 -0.98 -2.55
N VAL A 122 -15.57 -2.20 -3.11
CA VAL A 122 -16.03 -3.41 -2.42
C VAL A 122 -15.24 -3.65 -1.13
N ILE A 123 -13.91 -3.51 -1.18
CA ILE A 123 -13.04 -3.64 -0.01
C ILE A 123 -13.41 -2.60 1.06
N GLU A 124 -13.59 -1.32 0.67
CA GLU A 124 -14.04 -0.25 1.56
C GLU A 124 -15.41 -0.56 2.19
N ASP A 125 -16.38 -1.03 1.40
CA ASP A 125 -17.70 -1.37 1.89
C ASP A 125 -17.66 -2.50 2.92
N LEU A 126 -16.86 -3.55 2.67
CA LEU A 126 -16.65 -4.65 3.60
C LEU A 126 -16.06 -4.19 4.94
N VAL A 127 -15.01 -3.37 4.93
CA VAL A 127 -14.38 -2.87 6.18
C VAL A 127 -15.22 -1.83 6.91
N ASN A 128 -16.19 -1.21 6.24
CA ASN A 128 -17.20 -0.37 6.87
C ASN A 128 -18.40 -1.18 7.40
N GLY A 129 -18.32 -2.52 7.38
CA GLY A 129 -19.37 -3.41 7.88
C GLY A 129 -20.61 -3.49 7.00
N LYS A 130 -20.55 -3.00 5.76
CA LYS A 130 -21.66 -3.14 4.81
C LYS A 130 -21.73 -4.58 4.29
N LYS A 131 -22.94 -4.97 3.90
CA LYS A 131 -23.16 -6.20 3.15
C LYS A 131 -22.93 -5.94 1.66
N VAL A 132 -22.36 -6.93 0.98
CA VAL A 132 -22.13 -6.93 -0.47
C VAL A 132 -22.80 -8.14 -1.09
N SER A 133 -23.37 -7.94 -2.27
CA SER A 133 -24.04 -8.98 -3.02
C SER A 133 -23.02 -9.87 -3.72
N MET A 134 -22.90 -11.11 -3.26
CA MET A 134 -21.99 -12.09 -3.83
C MET A 134 -22.75 -13.03 -4.77
N CYS A 135 -22.29 -13.15 -6.02
CA CYS A 135 -22.80 -14.08 -7.01
C CYS A 135 -21.70 -15.04 -7.46
N CYS A 136 -21.99 -16.33 -7.51
CA CYS A 136 -21.04 -17.36 -7.94
C CYS A 136 -21.66 -18.32 -8.95
N SER A 137 -20.83 -18.81 -9.86
CA SER A 137 -21.18 -19.88 -10.81
C SER A 137 -20.11 -20.96 -10.84
N ALA A 138 -20.55 -22.20 -10.99
CA ALA A 138 -19.76 -23.43 -10.98
C ALA A 138 -20.25 -24.37 -12.08
N TYR A 139 -19.37 -25.27 -12.54
CA TYR A 139 -19.73 -26.31 -13.49
C TYR A 139 -20.39 -27.54 -12.84
N GLY A 140 -20.27 -27.67 -11.51
CA GLY A 140 -20.79 -28.80 -10.72
C GLY A 140 -19.92 -30.05 -10.87
N THR A 141 -19.74 -30.78 -9.77
CA THR A 141 -19.10 -32.10 -9.74
C THR A 141 -19.82 -33.00 -8.73
N ASP A 142 -19.49 -34.29 -8.68
CA ASP A 142 -20.06 -35.20 -7.68
C ASP A 142 -19.76 -34.75 -6.23
N CYS A 143 -18.56 -34.22 -5.99
CA CYS A 143 -18.18 -33.66 -4.68
C CYS A 143 -18.79 -32.29 -4.39
N TYR A 144 -19.10 -31.51 -5.44
CA TYR A 144 -19.57 -30.13 -5.36
C TYR A 144 -20.75 -29.93 -6.30
N PRO A 145 -21.94 -30.46 -5.96
CA PRO A 145 -23.05 -30.53 -6.89
C PRO A 145 -23.74 -29.18 -7.12
N ASN A 146 -23.55 -28.21 -6.22
CA ASN A 146 -24.13 -26.88 -6.40
C ASN A 146 -23.47 -26.13 -7.56
N LYS A 147 -24.27 -25.54 -8.44
CA LYS A 147 -23.82 -24.85 -9.66
C LYS A 147 -23.83 -23.33 -9.56
N SER A 148 -24.54 -22.76 -8.60
CA SER A 148 -24.59 -21.31 -8.42
C SER A 148 -25.23 -20.94 -7.10
N PHE A 149 -24.87 -19.79 -6.56
CA PHE A 149 -25.68 -19.13 -5.53
C PHE A 149 -25.49 -17.62 -5.60
N THR A 150 -26.46 -16.91 -5.02
CA THR A 150 -26.41 -15.48 -4.74
C THR A 150 -26.72 -15.27 -3.27
N LYS A 151 -25.88 -14.50 -2.58
CA LYS A 151 -26.07 -14.19 -1.15
C LYS A 151 -25.46 -12.83 -0.81
N GLU A 152 -26.10 -12.12 0.11
CA GLU A 152 -25.51 -10.96 0.77
C GLU A 152 -24.52 -11.41 1.86
N VAL A 153 -23.27 -10.95 1.77
CA VAL A 153 -22.20 -11.29 2.71
C VAL A 153 -21.59 -10.03 3.32
N SER A 154 -21.30 -10.08 4.61
CA SER A 154 -20.51 -9.09 5.34
C SER A 154 -19.10 -9.63 5.64
N LEU A 155 -18.17 -8.72 5.93
CA LEU A 155 -16.80 -9.10 6.30
C LEU A 155 -16.73 -10.03 7.53
N ALA A 156 -17.64 -9.85 8.50
CA ALA A 156 -17.69 -10.69 9.70
C ALA A 156 -18.09 -12.14 9.40
N GLU A 157 -18.88 -12.37 8.35
CA GLU A 157 -19.37 -13.70 7.96
C GLU A 157 -18.38 -14.47 7.09
N LEU A 158 -17.42 -13.79 6.44
CA LEU A 158 -16.40 -14.43 5.62
C LEU A 158 -15.42 -15.21 6.52
N PRO A 159 -15.17 -16.51 6.29
CA PRO A 159 -14.17 -17.25 7.06
C PRO A 159 -12.78 -16.63 6.99
N TYR A 160 -12.37 -16.16 5.81
CA TYR A 160 -11.04 -15.62 5.56
C TYR A 160 -11.09 -14.41 4.63
N ALA A 161 -10.37 -13.35 5.01
CA ALA A 161 -10.24 -12.13 4.21
C ALA A 161 -8.87 -11.48 4.47
N LEU A 162 -7.96 -11.62 3.50
CA LEU A 162 -6.59 -11.10 3.60
C LEU A 162 -6.36 -10.02 2.54
N LEU A 163 -6.07 -8.79 2.98
CA LEU A 163 -5.58 -7.75 2.09
C LEU A 163 -4.20 -8.15 1.59
N CYS A 164 -4.04 -8.22 0.28
CA CYS A 164 -2.78 -8.50 -0.40
C CYS A 164 -2.38 -7.27 -1.21
N ASN A 165 -1.24 -6.65 -0.88
CA ASN A 165 -0.72 -5.54 -1.66
C ASN A 165 0.74 -5.82 -2.08
N PRO A 166 0.94 -6.47 -3.23
CA PRO A 166 2.25 -6.83 -3.78
C PRO A 166 3.17 -5.66 -4.17
N ARG A 167 2.72 -4.42 -4.07
CA ARG A 167 3.55 -3.23 -4.34
C ARG A 167 3.00 -2.06 -3.55
N ASN A 168 3.64 -1.74 -2.43
CA ASN A 168 3.35 -0.60 -1.56
C ASN A 168 4.67 0.09 -1.15
N ALA A 169 4.56 1.23 -0.46
CA ALA A 169 5.65 2.02 0.10
C ALA A 169 6.75 2.30 -0.93
N TYR A 170 6.38 2.76 -2.13
CA TYR A 170 7.33 2.95 -3.23
C TYR A 170 8.41 3.98 -2.84
N GLN A 171 9.67 3.53 -2.89
CA GLN A 171 10.83 4.36 -2.64
C GLN A 171 11.12 5.27 -3.84
N ASN A 172 11.00 6.58 -3.61
CA ASN A 172 11.24 7.68 -4.55
C ASN A 172 10.61 7.51 -5.96
N TYR A 173 9.28 7.66 -6.04
CA TYR A 173 8.60 7.64 -7.33
C TYR A 173 8.82 8.95 -8.11
N ASN A 174 8.45 8.97 -9.40
CA ASN A 174 8.61 10.14 -10.25
C ASN A 174 7.51 11.21 -10.03
N CYS A 175 7.77 12.42 -10.54
CA CYS A 175 6.82 13.51 -10.66
C CYS A 175 6.31 13.57 -12.11
N ALA A 176 5.00 13.58 -12.29
CA ALA A 176 4.37 13.58 -13.60
C ALA A 176 3.99 14.98 -14.06
N VAL A 177 4.39 15.34 -15.27
CA VAL A 177 3.96 16.56 -15.98
C VAL A 177 3.41 16.22 -17.37
N ASN A 178 2.88 17.22 -18.07
CA ASN A 178 2.32 17.08 -19.41
C ASN A 178 2.70 18.30 -20.28
N LEU A 179 3.65 18.11 -21.19
CA LEU A 179 4.11 19.16 -22.10
C LEU A 179 3.16 19.36 -23.30
N SER A 180 2.34 18.35 -23.61
CA SER A 180 1.43 18.40 -24.76
C SER A 180 0.37 19.51 -24.69
N LYS A 181 -0.35 19.66 -25.80
CA LYS A 181 -1.44 20.65 -25.94
C LYS A 181 -2.79 20.16 -25.40
N LYS A 182 -2.91 18.90 -24.99
CA LYS A 182 -4.18 18.30 -24.53
C LYS A 182 -4.06 17.84 -23.08
N THR A 183 -5.19 17.84 -22.36
CA THR A 183 -5.27 17.20 -21.04
C THR A 183 -5.12 15.69 -21.19
N ILE A 184 -4.31 15.07 -20.34
CA ILE A 184 -4.17 13.61 -20.23
C ILE A 184 -4.63 13.12 -18.86
N TYR A 185 -5.14 11.90 -18.81
CA TYR A 185 -5.68 11.27 -17.60
C TYR A 185 -4.82 10.06 -17.27
N THR A 186 -4.12 10.11 -16.13
CA THR A 186 -3.15 9.08 -15.72
C THR A 186 -3.52 8.50 -14.36
N TYR A 187 -2.80 7.46 -13.94
CA TYR A 187 -2.94 6.90 -12.59
C TYR A 187 -2.54 7.85 -11.47
N MET A 188 -1.74 8.89 -11.79
CA MET A 188 -1.41 9.96 -10.85
C MET A 188 -2.46 11.08 -10.83
N GLY A 189 -3.50 10.98 -11.67
CA GLY A 189 -4.57 11.97 -11.80
C GLY A 189 -4.54 12.72 -13.13
N THR A 190 -5.29 13.82 -13.20
CA THR A 190 -5.37 14.66 -14.41
C THR A 190 -4.12 15.53 -14.53
N LEU A 191 -3.48 15.54 -15.71
CA LEU A 191 -2.38 16.44 -16.04
C LEU A 191 -2.83 17.41 -17.13
N LYS A 192 -2.84 18.71 -16.79
CA LYS A 192 -3.22 19.82 -17.66
C LYS A 192 -2.14 20.06 -18.72
N PRO A 193 -2.55 20.49 -19.93
CA PRO A 193 -1.61 20.76 -21.01
C PRO A 193 -0.59 21.85 -20.65
N ARG A 194 0.57 21.84 -21.31
CA ARG A 194 1.64 22.83 -21.18
C ARG A 194 2.11 23.04 -19.73
N MET A 195 2.32 21.94 -19.01
CA MET A 195 2.75 21.90 -17.60
C MET A 195 1.83 22.71 -16.65
N GLY A 196 0.53 22.72 -16.93
CA GLY A 196 -0.43 23.46 -16.09
C GLY A 196 -0.58 22.92 -14.66
N ASN A 197 -0.07 21.71 -14.38
CA ASN A 197 0.16 21.17 -13.04
C ASN A 197 1.23 20.07 -13.10
N ALA A 198 1.70 19.68 -11.92
CA ALA A 198 2.51 18.49 -11.70
C ALA A 198 1.84 17.62 -10.62
N ASN A 199 1.85 16.30 -10.80
CA ASN A 199 1.40 15.37 -9.78
C ASN A 199 2.61 14.61 -9.25
N TYR A 200 2.79 14.65 -7.94
CA TYR A 200 3.93 14.03 -7.26
C TYR A 200 3.47 12.88 -6.40
N CYS A 201 4.27 11.81 -6.36
CA CYS A 201 4.14 10.73 -5.40
C CYS A 201 5.50 10.43 -4.75
N SER A 202 5.63 10.85 -3.50
CA SER A 202 5.90 9.95 -2.39
C SER A 202 5.34 10.63 -1.15
N ALA A 203 5.53 10.04 0.03
CA ALA A 203 5.22 10.70 1.30
C ALA A 203 6.35 11.64 1.76
N GLY A 204 7.32 11.97 0.89
CA GLY A 204 8.47 12.81 1.23
C GLY A 204 9.21 12.30 2.46
N GLN A 205 9.55 13.21 3.36
CA GLN A 205 10.18 12.93 4.65
C GLN A 205 9.38 11.98 5.56
N LEU A 206 8.09 11.75 5.31
CA LEU A 206 7.28 10.77 6.07
C LEU A 206 7.43 9.34 5.54
N SER A 207 8.02 9.15 4.35
CA SER A 207 8.05 7.87 3.66
C SER A 207 8.89 6.83 4.42
N PRO A 208 8.33 5.64 4.72
CA PRO A 208 9.07 4.58 5.40
C PRO A 208 10.38 4.19 4.70
N LEU A 209 10.33 4.01 3.37
CA LEU A 209 11.51 3.57 2.64
C LEU A 209 12.51 4.69 2.36
N LEU A 210 12.14 5.97 2.48
CA LEU A 210 13.12 7.05 2.43
C LEU A 210 13.85 7.21 3.77
N ASN A 211 13.18 6.89 4.88
CA ASN A 211 13.75 6.90 6.22
C ASN A 211 14.55 5.62 6.58
N ASP A 212 14.40 4.55 5.81
CA ASP A 212 15.29 3.38 5.81
C ASP A 212 15.81 3.10 4.40
N PRO A 213 16.70 3.97 3.87
CA PRO A 213 17.05 4.00 2.46
C PRO A 213 17.67 2.69 1.96
N TYR A 214 18.34 1.96 2.85
CA TYR A 214 19.05 0.71 2.55
C TYR A 214 18.36 -0.53 3.11
N LEU A 215 17.11 -0.43 3.58
CA LEU A 215 16.35 -1.56 4.13
C LEU A 215 17.09 -2.26 5.29
N ARG A 216 17.73 -1.48 6.17
CA ARG A 216 18.49 -1.98 7.34
C ARG A 216 17.58 -2.59 8.40
N THR A 217 16.35 -2.08 8.50
CA THR A 217 15.37 -2.44 9.53
C THR A 217 14.07 -2.98 8.94
N ILE A 218 13.75 -2.61 7.70
CA ILE A 218 12.54 -3.03 7.00
C ILE A 218 12.86 -4.23 6.10
N GLY A 219 12.24 -5.38 6.38
CA GLY A 219 12.42 -6.60 5.61
C GLY A 219 11.28 -7.59 5.82
N ILE A 220 11.46 -8.82 5.35
CA ILE A 220 10.45 -9.88 5.52
C ILE A 220 10.18 -10.11 7.01
N GLY A 221 8.91 -10.13 7.39
CA GLY A 221 8.47 -10.31 8.77
C GLY A 221 8.34 -9.02 9.58
N THR A 222 8.77 -7.87 9.06
CA THR A 222 8.54 -6.57 9.73
C THR A 222 7.04 -6.37 9.95
N ARG A 223 6.65 -6.17 11.21
CA ARG A 223 5.28 -5.89 11.63
C ARG A 223 4.96 -4.42 11.37
N ILE A 224 3.86 -4.15 10.69
CA ILE A 224 3.50 -2.81 10.22
C ILE A 224 2.06 -2.46 10.58
N PHE A 225 1.77 -1.16 10.59
CA PHE A 225 0.42 -0.66 10.53
C PHE A 225 -0.06 -0.74 9.07
N LEU A 226 -1.19 -1.42 8.83
CA LEU A 226 -1.75 -1.58 7.48
C LEU A 226 -3.27 -1.46 7.54
N GLY A 227 -3.84 -0.49 6.83
CA GLY A 227 -5.29 -0.32 6.70
C GLY A 227 -6.04 -0.08 8.01
N GLY A 228 -5.36 0.36 9.09
CA GLY A 228 -5.97 0.49 10.42
C GLY A 228 -5.73 -0.70 11.34
N GLY A 229 -5.24 -1.82 10.81
CA GLY A 229 -4.93 -3.04 11.55
C GLY A 229 -3.44 -3.39 11.54
N THR A 230 -3.13 -4.62 11.93
CA THR A 230 -1.77 -5.17 11.85
C THR A 230 -1.55 -5.83 10.49
N GLY A 231 -0.44 -5.47 9.84
CA GLY A 231 0.07 -6.15 8.66
C GLY A 231 1.51 -6.59 8.82
N TYR A 232 2.04 -7.22 7.79
CA TYR A 232 3.42 -7.67 7.71
C TYR A 232 3.98 -7.44 6.31
N VAL A 233 5.27 -7.13 6.25
CA VAL A 233 6.05 -7.25 5.02
C VAL A 233 6.28 -8.74 4.75
N THR A 234 5.80 -9.24 3.62
CA THR A 234 5.88 -10.65 3.26
C THR A 234 6.95 -10.94 2.23
N TRP A 235 7.29 -9.96 1.39
CA TRP A 235 8.28 -10.09 0.33
C TRP A 235 8.72 -8.71 -0.18
N GLN A 236 9.71 -8.66 -1.08
CA GLN A 236 9.91 -7.49 -1.91
C GLN A 236 8.73 -7.27 -2.84
N GLY A 237 8.41 -6.01 -3.12
CA GLY A 237 7.34 -5.66 -4.04
C GLY A 237 7.68 -6.00 -5.49
N THR A 238 6.66 -6.18 -6.32
CA THR A 238 6.79 -6.67 -7.70
C THR A 238 7.59 -5.77 -8.64
N GLN A 239 7.81 -4.51 -8.28
CA GLN A 239 8.63 -3.56 -9.03
C GLN A 239 9.88 -3.11 -8.25
N SER A 240 10.25 -3.84 -7.19
CA SER A 240 11.40 -3.48 -6.36
C SER A 240 12.70 -3.57 -7.16
N LYS A 241 13.45 -2.46 -7.21
CA LYS A 241 14.80 -2.38 -7.77
C LYS A 241 15.73 -1.85 -6.68
N ILE A 242 16.52 -2.74 -6.07
CA ILE A 242 17.34 -2.39 -4.90
C ILE A 242 18.69 -1.76 -5.31
N VAL A 243 19.24 -2.20 -6.44
CA VAL A 243 20.50 -1.68 -7.00
C VAL A 243 20.16 -0.51 -7.92
N THR A 244 20.23 0.69 -7.36
CA THR A 244 19.92 1.96 -8.01
C THR A 244 20.95 3.01 -7.63
N SER A 245 21.05 4.06 -8.44
CA SER A 245 21.83 5.25 -8.11
C SER A 245 21.24 5.93 -6.87
N ARG A 246 22.13 6.45 -6.02
CA ARG A 246 21.81 7.04 -4.73
C ARG A 246 22.67 8.26 -4.50
N ARG A 247 22.11 9.24 -3.81
CA ARG A 247 22.84 10.42 -3.36
C ARG A 247 23.70 10.09 -2.14
N GLU A 248 24.54 11.04 -1.72
CA GLU A 248 25.43 10.89 -0.57
C GLU A 248 24.68 10.61 0.74
N ASN A 249 23.44 11.10 0.88
CA ASN A 249 22.55 10.81 2.01
C ASN A 249 21.88 9.42 1.92
N GLY A 250 22.13 8.65 0.86
CA GLY A 250 21.59 7.31 0.61
C GLY A 250 20.22 7.26 -0.04
N VAL A 251 19.53 8.40 -0.16
CA VAL A 251 18.25 8.52 -0.86
C VAL A 251 18.47 8.16 -2.33
N PRO A 252 17.69 7.23 -2.91
CA PRO A 252 17.80 6.92 -4.33
C PRO A 252 17.35 8.11 -5.16
N ASP A 253 17.97 8.35 -6.31
CA ASP A 253 17.61 9.44 -7.24
C ASP A 253 16.58 9.01 -8.30
N VAL A 254 16.24 7.71 -8.31
CA VAL A 254 15.29 7.05 -9.21
C VAL A 254 14.36 6.12 -8.43
N PRO A 255 13.23 5.67 -9.02
CA PRO A 255 12.37 4.66 -8.41
C PRO A 255 13.15 3.39 -8.04
N SER A 256 13.02 2.98 -6.77
CA SER A 256 13.86 1.95 -6.16
C SER A 256 13.03 0.84 -5.50
N ALA A 257 13.15 0.65 -4.18
CA ALA A 257 12.50 -0.45 -3.47
C ALA A 257 10.97 -0.28 -3.38
N THR A 258 10.26 -1.41 -3.33
CA THR A 258 8.83 -1.51 -2.98
C THR A 258 8.63 -2.71 -2.06
N LEU A 259 7.53 -2.72 -1.31
CA LEU A 259 7.18 -3.82 -0.39
C LEU A 259 5.97 -4.61 -0.90
N PHE A 260 6.00 -5.93 -0.73
CA PHE A 260 4.80 -6.75 -0.70
C PHE A 260 4.36 -6.84 0.76
N VAL A 261 3.17 -6.33 1.05
CA VAL A 261 2.55 -6.41 2.36
C VAL A 261 1.24 -7.19 2.33
N VAL A 262 0.95 -7.87 3.43
CA VAL A 262 -0.37 -8.48 3.67
C VAL A 262 -0.87 -8.15 5.07
N GLY A 263 -2.18 -8.21 5.27
CA GLY A 263 -2.78 -8.07 6.59
C GLY A 263 -4.21 -8.58 6.63
N ASP A 264 -4.66 -8.95 7.82
CA ASP A 264 -6.02 -9.41 8.06
C ASP A 264 -7.01 -8.25 7.87
N LEU A 265 -7.88 -8.36 6.86
CA LEU A 265 -8.84 -7.30 6.52
C LEU A 265 -9.83 -7.07 7.66
N LYS A 266 -10.11 -8.09 8.50
CA LYS A 266 -11.07 -7.99 9.61
C LYS A 266 -10.62 -7.02 10.72
N GLN A 267 -9.34 -6.67 10.78
CA GLN A 267 -8.78 -5.70 11.73
C GLN A 267 -8.69 -4.28 11.13
N MET A 268 -9.03 -4.13 9.85
CA MET A 268 -8.86 -2.87 9.11
C MET A 268 -10.13 -2.02 9.16
N SER A 269 -10.02 -0.77 8.72
CA SER A 269 -11.13 0.17 8.75
C SER A 269 -11.22 1.02 7.49
N GLY A 270 -12.43 1.46 7.16
CA GLY A 270 -12.66 2.37 6.05
C GLY A 270 -12.09 3.77 6.29
N LYS A 271 -11.45 4.08 7.42
CA LYS A 271 -10.66 5.30 7.58
C LYS A 271 -9.35 5.22 6.79
N TRP A 272 -8.77 4.03 6.69
CA TRP A 272 -7.43 3.78 6.14
C TRP A 272 -7.44 2.95 4.85
N LEU A 273 -8.60 2.41 4.47
CA LEU A 273 -8.84 1.76 3.18
C LEU A 273 -10.00 2.46 2.47
N ARG A 274 -9.70 3.24 1.42
CA ARG A 274 -10.71 4.00 0.68
C ARG A 274 -10.74 3.56 -0.78
N GLY A 275 -11.92 3.21 -1.29
CA GLY A 275 -12.12 3.08 -2.72
C GLY A 275 -11.87 4.43 -3.40
N VAL A 276 -11.12 4.42 -4.50
CA VAL A 276 -10.78 5.63 -5.25
C VAL A 276 -11.25 5.47 -6.68
N SER A 277 -11.85 6.53 -7.22
CA SER A 277 -12.21 6.66 -8.63
C SER A 277 -11.26 7.66 -9.29
N ILE A 278 -10.39 7.20 -10.19
CA ILE A 278 -9.42 8.04 -10.91
C ILE A 278 -9.94 8.30 -12.32
N ARG A 279 -10.45 9.51 -12.53
CA ARG A 279 -11.09 9.94 -13.79
C ARG A 279 -10.19 9.66 -15.00
N GLY A 280 -10.74 8.96 -15.99
CA GLY A 280 -10.07 8.58 -17.24
C GLY A 280 -9.08 7.43 -17.13
N TYR A 281 -8.73 6.97 -15.92
CA TYR A 281 -7.76 5.90 -15.69
C TYR A 281 -8.40 4.61 -15.17
N GLY A 282 -9.10 4.64 -14.03
CA GLY A 282 -9.58 3.43 -13.38
C GLY A 282 -10.04 3.64 -11.93
N CYS A 283 -10.62 2.60 -11.33
CA CYS A 283 -10.79 2.54 -9.88
C CYS A 283 -9.52 2.00 -9.19
N SER A 284 -9.38 2.25 -7.90
CA SER A 284 -8.24 1.81 -7.09
C SER A 284 -8.61 1.73 -5.61
N LEU A 285 -7.64 1.45 -4.75
CA LEU A 285 -7.74 1.47 -3.29
C LEU A 285 -6.64 2.36 -2.72
N ALA A 286 -6.98 3.42 -1.99
CA ALA A 286 -6.03 4.13 -1.17
C ALA A 286 -5.79 3.37 0.14
N VAL A 287 -4.52 3.12 0.45
CA VAL A 287 -4.10 2.26 1.56
C VAL A 287 -3.22 3.04 2.50
N GLY A 288 -3.60 3.08 3.78
CA GLY A 288 -2.77 3.57 4.86
C GLY A 288 -1.76 2.52 5.27
N LEU A 289 -0.48 2.91 5.27
CA LEU A 289 0.63 2.07 5.70
C LEU A 289 1.54 2.89 6.62
N GLY A 290 1.94 2.30 7.73
CA GLY A 290 2.90 2.89 8.67
C GLY A 290 3.93 1.88 9.11
N ILE A 291 5.19 2.29 9.19
CA ILE A 291 6.28 1.42 9.64
C ILE A 291 7.04 2.11 10.77
N PRO A 292 7.11 1.50 11.98
CA PRO A 292 7.99 1.97 13.02
C PRO A 292 9.43 1.60 12.67
N ILE A 293 10.31 2.60 12.59
CA ILE A 293 11.74 2.40 12.34
C ILE A 293 12.47 2.44 13.69
N PRO A 294 13.08 1.34 14.14
CA PRO A 294 13.87 1.34 15.36
C PRO A 294 15.20 2.08 15.12
N VAL A 295 15.51 3.03 16.00
CA VAL A 295 16.78 3.76 15.94
C VAL A 295 17.84 2.91 16.65
N LEU A 296 18.60 2.13 15.88
CA LEU A 296 19.60 1.21 16.43
C LEU A 296 20.94 1.88 16.76
N ASN A 297 21.27 2.96 16.05
CA ASN A 297 22.53 3.68 16.14
C ASN A 297 22.40 5.09 15.52
N GLU A 298 23.48 5.87 15.54
CA GLU A 298 23.53 7.21 14.94
C GLU A 298 23.30 7.22 13.42
N GLU A 299 23.62 6.14 12.70
CA GLU A 299 23.37 6.04 11.26
C GLU A 299 21.86 5.93 10.97
N MET A 300 21.12 5.13 11.74
CA MET A 300 19.66 5.09 11.64
C MET A 300 19.02 6.42 12.04
N ALA A 301 19.57 7.11 13.04
CA ALA A 301 19.10 8.45 13.41
C ALA A 301 19.28 9.44 12.24
N LYS A 302 20.44 9.39 11.57
CA LYS A 302 20.69 10.18 10.35
C LYS A 302 19.69 9.86 9.25
N PHE A 303 19.49 8.58 8.90
CA PHE A 303 18.57 8.20 7.83
C PHE A 303 17.12 8.61 8.09
N THR A 304 16.69 8.56 9.35
CA THR A 304 15.35 8.95 9.78
C THR A 304 15.15 10.47 9.93
N SER A 305 16.17 11.27 9.57
CA SER A 305 16.14 12.74 9.61
C SER A 305 16.22 13.38 8.21
N VAL A 306 15.88 12.63 7.16
CA VAL A 306 15.86 13.14 5.79
C VAL A 306 14.80 14.23 5.61
N ARG A 307 15.20 15.35 4.99
CA ARG A 307 14.30 16.48 4.70
C ARG A 307 13.75 16.39 3.29
N ASP A 308 12.56 16.96 3.07
CA ASP A 308 11.98 17.08 1.72
C ASP A 308 12.93 17.77 0.72
N GLY A 309 13.68 18.79 1.16
CA GLY A 309 14.67 19.48 0.32
C GLY A 309 15.86 18.62 -0.13
N ASP A 310 16.10 17.50 0.55
CA ASP A 310 17.17 16.55 0.23
C ASP A 310 16.66 15.35 -0.60
N ILE A 311 15.35 15.29 -0.86
CA ILE A 311 14.70 14.25 -1.65
C ILE A 311 14.47 14.77 -3.06
N TYR A 312 15.26 14.28 -4.00
CA TYR A 312 15.17 14.65 -5.40
C TYR A 312 14.38 13.59 -6.16
N THR A 313 13.44 14.02 -7.00
CA THR A 313 12.64 13.14 -7.86
C THR A 313 12.84 13.51 -9.34
N GLN A 314 12.51 12.57 -10.22
CA GLN A 314 12.57 12.77 -11.66
C GLN A 314 11.26 13.40 -12.14
N ILE A 315 11.35 14.51 -12.89
CA ILE A 315 10.22 15.07 -13.61
C ILE A 315 10.13 14.36 -14.95
N VAL A 316 9.03 13.67 -15.20
CA VAL A 316 8.80 12.88 -16.42
C VAL A 316 7.61 13.46 -17.17
N ASP A 317 7.75 13.66 -18.49
CA ASP A 317 6.63 14.07 -19.32
C ASP A 317 5.75 12.87 -19.69
N TYR A 318 4.53 12.83 -19.17
CA TYR A 318 3.62 11.72 -19.41
C TYR A 318 2.94 11.79 -20.79
N SER A 319 3.16 12.86 -21.56
CA SER A 319 2.72 12.90 -22.96
C SER A 319 3.69 12.28 -23.96
N GLU A 320 4.98 12.21 -23.65
CA GLU A 320 6.01 11.74 -24.58
C GLU A 320 6.91 10.63 -23.98
N ASP A 321 7.37 10.76 -22.74
CA ASP A 321 8.37 9.87 -22.14
C ASP A 321 7.79 8.62 -21.45
N TYR A 322 6.49 8.65 -21.13
CA TYR A 322 5.78 7.56 -20.46
C TYR A 322 5.00 6.59 -21.39
N PRO A 323 4.26 7.04 -22.41
CA PRO A 323 3.45 6.17 -23.26
C PRO A 323 4.24 5.26 -24.21
#